data_AF-A0A8S3KBM1-F1
#
_entry.id   AF-A0A8S3KBM1-F1
#
_cell.length_a   1.000
_cell.length_b   1.000
_cell.length_c   1.000
_cell.angle_alpha   90.00
_cell.angle_beta   90.00
_cell.angle_gamma   90.00
#
_symmetry.space_group_name_H-M   'P 1'
#
loop_
_entity.id
_entity.type
_entity.pdbx_description
1 polymer ?
#
loop_
_entity_poly.entity_id
_entity_poly.type
_entity_poly.pdbx_seq_one_letter_code
_entity_poly.pdbx_strand_id
1 'polypeptide(L)'
;AKKTSLSKKQSKPSVELPTTTEISEIEKPLCSLIRDASWLQNLQNIFNGDNFKRIEQFLNNLWSTGKIIYPPNDLIFEAFNITPFDKVKVVLLGQDPYHDDEQAHGLAFSVPKTVTVLPPSLKNIFKELANDIKSFRIP
;
A
#
# COMPACT_ATOMS: atom_id res chain seq x y z
N ALA A 1 -27.46 54.96 53.05
CA ALA A 1 -28.92 55.06 52.88
C ALA A 1 -29.25 55.17 51.39
N LYS A 2 -30.28 54.42 50.93
CA LYS A 2 -31.04 54.49 49.64
C LYS A 2 -30.25 54.23 48.34
N LYS A 3 -30.36 53.03 47.74
CA LYS A 3 -31.44 52.50 46.83
C LYS A 3 -31.37 53.12 45.43
N THR A 4 -30.98 52.36 44.39
CA THR A 4 -31.78 51.67 43.33
C THR A 4 -31.19 52.16 41.98
N SER A 5 -31.05 51.43 40.87
CA SER A 5 -32.00 50.51 40.21
C SER A 5 -31.36 49.79 38.99
N LEU A 6 -31.80 48.54 38.77
CA LEU A 6 -32.08 47.81 37.52
C LEU A 6 -31.17 47.95 36.27
N SER A 7 -30.66 46.80 35.81
CA SER A 7 -31.03 46.25 34.50
C SER A 7 -30.63 44.78 34.35
N LYS A 8 -31.63 43.93 34.10
CA LYS A 8 -31.48 42.57 33.57
C LYS A 8 -30.99 42.69 32.12
N LYS A 9 -29.90 42.00 31.77
CA LYS A 9 -29.62 41.59 30.39
C LYS A 9 -29.61 40.07 30.33
N GLN A 10 -30.68 39.55 29.75
CA GLN A 10 -30.77 38.20 29.23
C GLN A 10 -30.52 38.33 27.73
N SER A 11 -29.45 37.73 27.23
CA SER A 11 -29.19 37.63 25.79
C SER A 11 -28.50 36.30 25.49
N LYS A 12 -29.04 35.66 24.45
CA LYS A 12 -28.92 34.29 23.96
C LYS A 12 -27.49 33.81 23.67
N PRO A 13 -27.28 32.49 23.54
CA PRO A 13 -26.02 31.95 23.04
C PRO A 13 -25.92 32.16 21.52
N SER A 14 -24.75 32.61 21.06
CA SER A 14 -24.28 32.52 19.68
C SER A 14 -23.16 31.47 19.71
N VAL A 15 -23.26 30.27 19.12
CA VAL A 15 -23.19 29.93 17.68
C VAL A 15 -21.94 30.61 17.10
N GLU A 16 -20.83 29.92 16.77
CA GLU A 16 -20.70 28.76 15.89
C GLU A 16 -19.61 27.77 16.36
N LEU A 17 -19.92 26.48 16.35
CA LEU A 17 -18.96 25.38 16.41
C LEU A 17 -18.47 25.16 14.96
N PRO A 18 -17.17 24.98 14.69
CA PRO A 18 -16.71 24.76 13.34
C PRO A 18 -17.39 23.51 12.77
N THR A 19 -18.05 23.72 11.62
CA THR A 19 -18.64 22.69 10.78
C THR A 19 -17.52 21.78 10.29
N THR A 20 -17.26 20.69 11.02
CA THR A 20 -16.48 19.56 10.50
C THR A 20 -17.37 18.80 9.52
N THR A 21 -17.40 19.28 8.29
CA THR A 21 -17.88 18.51 7.15
C THR A 21 -16.90 18.72 6.02
N GLU A 22 -15.84 17.92 6.01
CA GLU A 22 -15.46 17.21 4.79
C GLU A 22 -15.22 15.76 5.16
N ILE A 23 -16.11 14.93 4.63
CA ILE A 23 -16.18 13.50 4.78
C ILE A 23 -14.95 12.92 4.12
N SER A 24 -14.19 12.14 4.90
CA SER A 24 -13.26 11.09 4.48
C SER A 24 -13.20 10.87 2.96
N GLU A 25 -12.08 11.23 2.34
CA GLU A 25 -11.61 10.44 1.20
C GLU A 25 -11.72 8.98 1.64
N ILE A 26 -12.62 8.22 1.00
CA ILE A 26 -12.78 6.81 1.28
C ILE A 26 -11.41 6.21 0.98
N GLU A 27 -10.63 5.91 2.02
CA GLU A 27 -9.35 5.22 1.88
C GLU A 27 -9.62 4.00 1.01
N LYS A 28 -9.06 4.04 -0.20
CA LYS A 28 -9.34 3.05 -1.23
C LYS A 28 -8.92 1.68 -0.69
N PRO A 29 -9.82 0.68 -0.61
CA PRO A 29 -9.49 -0.59 0.02
C PRO A 29 -8.35 -1.27 -0.75
N LEU A 30 -7.43 -1.90 -0.03
CA LEU A 30 -6.20 -2.47 -0.57
C LEU A 30 -6.51 -3.47 -1.68
N CYS A 31 -7.57 -4.27 -1.53
CA CYS A 31 -8.00 -5.24 -2.53
C CYS A 31 -8.31 -4.61 -3.90
N SER A 32 -8.73 -3.35 -3.96
CA SER A 32 -9.02 -2.63 -5.21
C SER A 32 -7.76 -2.24 -6.01
N LEU A 33 -6.57 -2.54 -5.48
CA LEU A 33 -5.30 -2.43 -6.20
C LEU A 33 -5.00 -3.68 -7.05
N ILE A 34 -5.76 -4.77 -6.85
CA ILE A 34 -5.76 -5.91 -7.78
C ILE A 34 -6.67 -5.59 -8.96
N ARG A 35 -6.08 -5.59 -10.14
CA ARG A 35 -6.73 -5.28 -11.43
C ARG A 35 -7.18 -6.54 -12.16
N ASP A 36 -6.56 -7.68 -11.87
CA ASP A 36 -6.90 -8.95 -12.49
C ASP A 36 -8.12 -9.60 -11.81
N ALA A 37 -9.18 -9.82 -12.59
CA ALA A 37 -10.45 -10.33 -12.09
C ALA A 37 -10.35 -11.78 -11.56
N SER A 38 -9.46 -12.60 -12.16
CA SER A 38 -9.31 -14.00 -11.75
C SER A 38 -8.69 -14.09 -10.36
N TRP A 39 -7.71 -13.22 -10.05
CA TRP A 39 -7.16 -13.11 -8.69
C TRP A 39 -8.17 -12.57 -7.69
N LEU A 40 -8.91 -11.52 -8.04
CA LEU A 40 -9.96 -10.98 -7.15
C LEU A 40 -10.97 -12.05 -6.75
N GLN A 41 -11.43 -12.87 -7.70
CA GLN A 41 -12.36 -13.96 -7.43
C GLN A 41 -11.76 -15.01 -6.49
N ASN A 42 -10.51 -15.41 -6.71
CA ASN A 42 -9.84 -16.44 -5.91
C ASN A 42 -9.44 -15.96 -4.51
N LEU A 43 -9.20 -14.66 -4.32
CA LEU A 43 -8.74 -14.06 -3.06
C LEU A 43 -9.86 -13.36 -2.27
N GLN A 44 -11.09 -13.35 -2.77
CA GLN A 44 -12.22 -12.64 -2.14
C GLN A 44 -12.41 -12.99 -0.66
N ASN A 45 -12.31 -14.28 -0.31
CA ASN A 45 -12.45 -14.73 1.07
C ASN A 45 -11.31 -14.22 1.98
N ILE A 46 -10.11 -14.06 1.43
CA ILE A 46 -8.96 -13.51 2.17
C ILE A 46 -9.20 -12.03 2.47
N PHE A 47 -9.64 -11.25 1.48
CA PHE A 47 -9.91 -9.82 1.66
C PHE A 47 -11.03 -9.54 2.65
N ASN A 48 -12.03 -10.42 2.71
CA ASN A 48 -13.14 -10.29 3.66
C ASN A 48 -12.77 -10.74 5.09
N GLY A 49 -11.66 -11.44 5.27
CA GLY A 49 -11.21 -11.98 6.55
C GLY A 49 -10.67 -10.90 7.50
N ASP A 50 -10.85 -11.12 8.80
CA ASP A 50 -10.46 -10.16 9.84
C ASP A 50 -8.95 -9.89 9.87
N ASN A 51 -8.12 -10.89 9.53
CA ASN A 51 -6.68 -10.72 9.46
C ASN A 51 -6.27 -9.71 8.38
N PHE A 52 -6.92 -9.76 7.20
CA PHE A 52 -6.60 -8.83 6.12
C PHE A 52 -7.04 -7.40 6.46
N LYS A 53 -8.23 -7.24 7.04
CA LYS A 53 -8.71 -5.94 7.54
C LYS A 53 -7.75 -5.32 8.57
N ARG A 54 -7.17 -6.14 9.45
CA ARG A 54 -6.15 -5.68 10.41
C ARG A 54 -4.86 -5.22 9.71
N ILE A 55 -4.43 -5.91 8.65
CA ILE A 55 -3.26 -5.51 7.85
C ILE A 55 -3.53 -4.18 7.15
N GLU A 56 -4.70 -4.02 6.53
CA GLU A 56 -5.12 -2.78 5.87
C GLU A 56 -5.13 -1.60 6.85
N GLN A 57 -5.76 -1.76 8.01
CA GLN A 57 -5.75 -0.75 9.07
C GLN A 57 -4.34 -0.41 9.55
N PHE A 58 -3.47 -1.41 9.69
CA PHE A 58 -2.08 -1.19 10.09
C PHE A 58 -1.32 -0.36 9.05
N LEU A 59 -1.47 -0.66 7.76
CA LEU A 59 -0.82 0.09 6.68
C LEU A 59 -1.37 1.52 6.57
N ASN A 60 -2.69 1.71 6.64
CA ASN A 60 -3.31 3.03 6.63
C ASN A 60 -2.80 3.91 7.78
N ASN A 61 -2.65 3.35 8.98
CA ASN A 61 -2.05 4.04 10.11
C ASN A 61 -0.59 4.43 9.86
N LEU A 62 0.21 3.55 9.24
CA LEU A 62 1.59 3.89 8.91
C LEU A 62 1.68 5.01 7.86
N TRP A 63 0.85 4.96 6.81
CA TRP A 63 0.79 6.00 5.80
C TRP A 63 0.35 7.35 6.37
N SER A 64 -0.63 7.37 7.28
CA SER A 64 -1.07 8.62 7.93
C SER A 64 -0.01 9.24 8.84
N THR A 65 0.96 8.45 9.33
CA THR A 65 2.13 8.97 10.06
C THR A 65 3.22 9.58 9.16
N GLY A 66 3.08 9.51 7.85
CA GLY A 66 4.07 10.00 6.89
C GLY A 66 5.30 9.10 6.74
N LYS A 67 5.23 7.84 7.22
CA LYS A 67 6.30 6.86 7.00
C LYS A 67 6.37 6.49 5.52
N ILE A 68 7.60 6.39 5.02
CA ILE A 68 7.86 5.87 3.68
C ILE A 68 7.71 4.35 3.74
N ILE A 69 6.83 3.80 2.91
CA ILE A 69 6.55 2.37 2.79
C ILE A 69 6.81 1.95 1.34
N TYR A 70 7.51 0.84 1.16
CA TYR A 70 7.81 0.27 -0.14
C TYR A 70 7.07 -1.07 -0.37
N PRO A 71 6.69 -1.37 -1.62
CA PRO A 71 6.73 -0.51 -2.80
C PRO A 71 5.64 0.60 -2.74
N PRO A 72 5.61 1.55 -3.69
CA PRO A 72 4.46 2.44 -3.88
C PRO A 72 3.14 1.68 -3.88
N ASN A 73 2.08 2.28 -3.34
CA ASN A 73 0.83 1.59 -3.02
C ASN A 73 0.22 0.86 -4.24
N ASP A 74 0.24 1.49 -5.41
CA ASP A 74 -0.25 0.94 -6.67
C ASP A 74 0.51 -0.30 -7.15
N LEU A 75 1.73 -0.51 -6.65
CA LEU A 75 2.60 -1.64 -7.01
C LEU A 75 2.58 -2.77 -5.98
N ILE A 76 1.89 -2.64 -4.85
CA ILE A 76 1.84 -3.69 -3.80
C ILE A 76 1.41 -5.05 -4.35
N PHE A 77 0.46 -5.06 -5.28
CA PHE A 77 -0.07 -6.28 -5.90
C PHE A 77 0.35 -6.49 -7.35
N GLU A 78 1.46 -5.90 -7.78
CA GLU A 78 1.86 -5.94 -9.19
C GLU A 78 2.10 -7.36 -9.71
N ALA A 79 2.65 -8.26 -8.89
CA ALA A 79 2.80 -9.68 -9.24
C ALA A 79 1.48 -10.34 -9.69
N PHE A 80 0.38 -10.04 -8.99
CA PHE A 80 -0.95 -10.55 -9.33
C PHE A 80 -1.51 -9.87 -10.59
N ASN A 81 -1.23 -8.58 -10.75
CA ASN A 81 -1.73 -7.78 -11.87
C ASN A 81 -1.10 -8.17 -13.21
N ILE A 82 0.17 -8.56 -13.24
CA ILE A 82 0.87 -8.91 -14.48
C ILE A 82 0.77 -10.39 -14.84
N THR A 83 0.38 -11.25 -13.89
CA THR A 83 0.30 -12.70 -14.09
C THR A 83 -1.09 -13.19 -13.70
N PRO A 84 -2.04 -13.31 -14.65
CA PRO A 84 -3.37 -13.86 -14.39
C PRO A 84 -3.31 -15.25 -13.74
N PHE A 85 -4.28 -15.56 -12.88
CA PHE A 85 -4.29 -16.76 -12.03
C PHE A 85 -4.10 -18.06 -12.84
N ASP A 86 -4.80 -18.17 -13.96
CA ASP A 86 -4.78 -19.32 -14.87
C ASP A 86 -3.49 -19.44 -15.69
N LYS A 87 -2.70 -18.37 -15.76
CA LYS A 87 -1.41 -18.34 -16.48
C LYS A 87 -0.21 -18.64 -15.59
N VAL A 88 -0.42 -18.77 -14.27
CA VAL A 88 0.66 -19.10 -13.33
C VAL A 88 1.18 -20.51 -13.62
N LYS A 89 2.50 -20.61 -13.84
CA LYS A 89 3.21 -21.89 -14.02
C LYS A 89 4.29 -22.12 -12.98
N VAL A 90 4.89 -21.04 -12.50
CA VAL A 90 5.98 -21.03 -11.53
C VAL A 90 5.71 -19.92 -10.53
N VAL A 91 5.92 -20.20 -9.26
CA VAL A 91 5.84 -19.21 -8.18
C VAL A 91 7.22 -19.07 -7.55
N LEU A 92 7.78 -17.87 -7.63
CA LEU A 92 9.03 -17.52 -6.95
C LEU A 92 8.71 -16.68 -5.72
N LEU A 93 9.04 -17.19 -4.54
CA LEU A 93 8.76 -16.51 -3.27
C LEU A 93 10.02 -15.78 -2.80
N GLY A 94 9.88 -14.48 -2.53
CA GLY A 94 10.85 -13.67 -1.81
C GLY A 94 10.49 -13.55 -0.33
N GLN A 95 11.35 -12.89 0.45
CA GLN A 95 11.09 -12.60 1.87
C GLN A 95 10.30 -11.31 2.04
N ASP A 96 10.88 -10.20 1.62
CA ASP A 96 10.34 -8.85 1.72
C ASP A 96 10.74 -8.02 0.48
N PRO A 97 10.01 -6.92 0.18
CA PRO A 97 10.42 -6.00 -0.87
C PRO A 97 11.78 -5.36 -0.58
N TYR A 98 12.50 -4.94 -1.62
CA TYR A 98 13.68 -4.08 -1.44
C TYR A 98 13.32 -2.79 -0.69
N HIS A 99 14.19 -2.35 0.21
CA HIS A 99 13.93 -1.23 1.12
C HIS A 99 14.54 0.11 0.69
N ASP A 100 15.38 0.11 -0.35
CA ASP A 100 15.98 1.32 -0.89
C ASP A 100 15.04 2.00 -1.89
N ASP A 101 15.14 3.33 -1.96
CA ASP A 101 14.36 4.17 -2.86
C ASP A 101 14.42 3.64 -4.31
N GLU A 102 13.24 3.58 -4.93
CA GLU A 102 13.02 3.18 -6.33
C GLU A 102 13.44 1.74 -6.69
N GLN A 103 13.80 0.87 -5.73
CA GLN A 103 14.14 -0.53 -6.02
C GLN A 103 12.92 -1.46 -6.07
N ALA A 104 12.00 -1.35 -5.10
CA ALA A 104 10.84 -2.24 -5.04
C ALA A 104 9.71 -1.78 -5.95
N HIS A 105 9.24 -2.69 -6.80
CA HIS A 105 8.17 -2.43 -7.76
C HIS A 105 7.12 -3.55 -7.83
N GLY A 106 6.94 -4.30 -6.72
CA GLY A 106 5.88 -5.29 -6.59
C GLY A 106 6.19 -6.69 -7.12
N LEU A 107 7.42 -6.95 -7.55
CA LEU A 107 7.88 -8.24 -8.06
C LEU A 107 9.10 -8.74 -7.27
N ALA A 108 9.08 -10.02 -6.86
CA ALA A 108 10.18 -10.61 -6.10
C ALA A 108 11.48 -10.62 -6.91
N PHE A 109 12.59 -10.23 -6.26
CA PHE A 109 13.94 -10.15 -6.83
C PHE A 109 14.13 -9.23 -8.03
N SER A 110 13.11 -8.45 -8.41
CA SER A 110 13.15 -7.57 -9.57
C SER A 110 13.31 -6.11 -9.15
N VAL A 111 14.00 -5.34 -9.97
CA VAL A 111 14.19 -3.89 -9.82
C VAL A 111 13.84 -3.18 -11.13
N PRO A 112 13.38 -1.92 -11.11
CA PRO A 112 13.19 -1.12 -12.32
C PRO A 112 14.47 -1.00 -13.15
N LYS A 113 14.33 -0.86 -14.47
CA LYS A 113 15.46 -0.71 -15.40
C LYS A 113 16.30 0.55 -15.16
N THR A 114 15.75 1.53 -14.44
CA THR A 114 16.44 2.76 -14.05
C THR A 114 17.48 2.52 -12.96
N VAL A 115 17.38 1.42 -12.21
CA VAL A 115 18.34 1.06 -11.16
C VAL A 115 19.64 0.58 -11.79
N THR A 116 20.73 1.31 -11.53
CA THR A 116 22.07 1.03 -12.09
C THR A 116 22.82 -0.05 -11.32
N VAL A 117 22.56 -0.19 -10.03
CA VAL A 117 23.23 -1.16 -9.16
C VAL A 117 22.27 -2.30 -8.81
N LEU A 118 22.53 -3.48 -9.37
CA LEU A 118 21.71 -4.66 -9.05
C LEU A 118 21.92 -5.11 -7.59
N PRO A 119 20.84 -5.49 -6.89
CA PRO A 119 20.92 -6.08 -5.55
C PRO A 119 21.76 -7.38 -5.52
N PRO A 120 22.43 -7.71 -4.40
CA PRO A 120 23.26 -8.91 -4.29
C PRO A 120 22.51 -10.21 -4.64
N SER A 121 21.26 -10.33 -4.21
CA SER A 121 20.44 -11.52 -4.48
C SER A 121 20.19 -11.71 -5.98
N LEU A 122 19.86 -10.63 -6.70
CA LEU A 122 19.64 -10.69 -8.16
C LEU A 122 20.93 -10.99 -8.92
N LYS A 123 22.07 -10.41 -8.48
CA LYS A 123 23.39 -10.75 -9.04
C LYS A 123 23.69 -12.25 -8.90
N ASN A 124 23.36 -12.85 -7.76
CA ASN A 124 23.57 -14.28 -7.54
C ASN A 124 22.63 -15.14 -8.39
N ILE A 125 21.35 -14.74 -8.52
CA ILE A 125 20.39 -15.41 -9.43
C ILE A 125 20.93 -15.39 -10.87
N PHE A 126 21.43 -14.26 -11.36
CA PHE A 126 22.00 -14.16 -12.71
C PHE A 126 23.25 -15.00 -12.90
N LYS A 127 24.13 -15.09 -11.89
CA LYS A 127 25.31 -15.98 -11.94
C LYS A 127 24.89 -17.44 -12.04
N GLU A 128 23.91 -17.86 -11.24
CA GLU A 128 23.42 -19.24 -11.24
C GLU A 128 22.74 -19.57 -12.58
N LEU A 129 21.90 -18.66 -13.10
CA LEU A 129 21.29 -18.82 -14.43
C LEU A 129 22.33 -18.93 -15.55
N ALA A 130 23.42 -18.16 -15.48
CA ALA A 130 24.50 -18.23 -16.48
C ALA A 130 25.29 -19.54 -16.40
N ASN A 131 25.37 -20.14 -15.22
CA ASN A 131 26.03 -21.43 -14.99
C ASN A 131 25.14 -22.60 -15.44
N ASP A 132 23.86 -22.57 -15.09
CA ASP A 132 22.91 -23.66 -15.35
C ASP A 132 22.38 -23.65 -16.80
N ILE A 133 22.07 -22.46 -17.34
CA ILE A 133 21.48 -22.29 -18.67
C ILE A 133 22.54 -21.79 -19.64
N LYS A 134 23.13 -22.70 -20.44
CA LYS A 134 24.25 -22.41 -21.36
C LYS A 134 24.04 -21.21 -22.30
N SER A 135 22.80 -20.99 -22.75
CA SER A 135 22.44 -19.89 -23.66
C SER A 135 22.15 -18.57 -22.96
N PHE A 136 22.06 -18.56 -21.62
CA PHE A 136 21.77 -17.35 -20.86
C PHE A 136 22.96 -16.40 -20.87
N ARG A 137 22.66 -15.10 -20.92
CA ARG A 137 23.62 -14.00 -20.82
C ARG A 137 23.08 -13.02 -19.80
N ILE A 138 23.93 -12.62 -18.87
CA ILE A 138 23.58 -11.63 -17.86
C ILE A 138 23.26 -10.32 -18.59
N PRO A 139 22.04 -9.76 -18.41
CA PRO A 139 21.62 -8.53 -19.06
C PRO A 139 22.32 -7.28 -18.50
#